data_AF-A0A923L554-F1
#
_entry.id   AF-A0A923L554-F1
#
_cell.length_a   1.000
_cell.length_b   1.000
_cell.length_c   1.000
_cell.angle_alpha   90.00
_cell.angle_beta   90.00
_cell.angle_gamma   90.00
#
_symmetry.space_group_name_H-M   'P 1'
#
loop_
_entity.id
_entity.type
_entity.pdbx_description
1 polymer ?
#
loop_
_entity_poly.entity_id
_entity_poly.type
_entity_poly.pdbx_seq_one_letter_code
_entity_poly.pdbx_strand_id
1 'polypeptide(L)' 'MLINELVSDYEMERKESPKTLNDILDYYQKKYIAGEIDIRFYRDVYNYLHQQGATSAHEYSY' A
#
# COMPACT_ATOMS: atom_id res chain seq x y z
N MET A 1 3.71 -3.89 10.54
CA MET A 1 3.19 -4.67 9.39
C MET A 1 4.37 -5.09 8.52
N LEU A 2 4.26 -6.20 7.79
CA LEU A 2 5.24 -6.57 6.77
C LEU A 2 4.68 -6.29 5.37
N ILE A 3 5.52 -5.79 4.46
CA ILE A 3 5.10 -5.50 3.07
C ILE A 3 4.58 -6.76 2.39
N ASN A 4 5.22 -7.89 2.70
CA ASN A 4 4.86 -9.19 2.21
C ASN A 4 3.44 -9.62 2.61
N GLU A 5 2.95 -9.19 3.77
CA GLU A 5 1.57 -9.48 4.19
C GLU A 5 0.57 -8.64 3.39
N LEU A 6 0.83 -7.34 3.22
CA LEU A 6 0.00 -6.44 2.41
C LEU A 6 -0.04 -6.89 0.94
N VAL A 7 1.10 -7.31 0.40
CA VAL A 7 1.23 -7.88 -0.94
C VAL A 7 0.48 -9.21 -1.05
N SER A 8 0.64 -10.11 -0.06
CA SER A 8 -0.06 -11.41 -0.08
C SER A 8 -1.57 -11.24 0.03
N ASP A 9 -2.05 -10.29 0.84
CA ASP A 9 -3.48 -9.96 0.98
C ASP A 9 -4.04 -9.43 -0.34
N TYR A 10 -3.32 -8.49 -0.97
CA TYR A 10 -3.66 -7.98 -2.30
C TYR A 10 -3.67 -9.07 -3.37
N GLU A 11 -2.65 -9.94 -3.39
CA GLU A 11 -2.53 -11.06 -4.34
C GLU A 11 -3.64 -12.09 -4.13
N MET A 12 -4.01 -12.36 -2.89
CA MET A 12 -5.06 -13.33 -2.58
C MET A 12 -6.43 -12.82 -3.02
N GLU A 13 -6.72 -11.52 -2.82
CA GLU A 13 -7.99 -10.92 -3.24
C GLU A 13 -8.06 -10.65 -4.74
N ARG A 14 -7.06 -10.00 -5.34
CA ARG A 14 -7.09 -9.63 -6.77
C ARG A 14 -6.60 -10.73 -7.70
N LYS A 15 -5.99 -11.80 -7.18
CA LYS A 15 -5.28 -12.83 -7.96
C LYS A 15 -4.20 -12.27 -8.88
N GLU A 16 -3.72 -11.07 -8.58
CA GLU A 16 -2.70 -10.36 -9.34
C GLU A 16 -1.67 -9.78 -8.39
N SER A 17 -0.40 -9.89 -8.77
CA SER A 17 0.71 -9.29 -8.04
C SER A 17 0.69 -7.77 -8.21
N PRO A 18 0.82 -6.99 -7.12
CA PRO A 18 0.94 -5.54 -7.22
C PRO A 18 2.23 -5.23 -7.99
N LYS A 19 2.12 -4.48 -9.08
CA LYS A 19 3.28 -4.13 -9.91
C LYS A 19 4.16 -3.09 -9.23
N THR A 20 3.56 -2.27 -8.38
CA THR A 20 4.24 -1.22 -7.63
C THR A 20 3.64 -1.09 -6.24
N LEU A 21 4.38 -0.48 -5.31
CA LEU A 21 3.88 -0.14 -3.98
C LEU A 21 2.65 0.81 -4.07
N ASN A 22 2.54 1.59 -5.15
CA ASN A 22 1.37 2.42 -5.44
C ASN A 22 0.09 1.61 -5.72
N ASP A 23 0.18 0.42 -6.35
CA ASP A 23 -1.00 -0.45 -6.55
C ASP A 23 -1.60 -0.87 -5.19
N ILE A 24 -0.72 -1.21 -4.24
CA ILE A 24 -1.11 -1.59 -2.88
C ILE A 24 -1.74 -0.37 -2.18
N LEU A 25 -1.12 0.79 -2.34
CA LEU A 25 -1.56 2.03 -1.71
C LEU A 25 -2.94 2.47 -2.23
N ASP A 26 -3.19 2.39 -3.55
CA ASP A 26 -4.49 2.68 -4.16
C ASP A 26 -5.58 1.71 -3.65
N TYR A 27 -5.22 0.45 -3.46
CA TYR A 27 -6.12 -0.57 -2.95
C TYR A 27 -6.55 -0.31 -1.50
N TYR A 28 -5.60 -0.08 -0.59
CA TYR A 28 -5.95 0.29 0.79
C TYR A 28 -6.64 1.65 0.87
N GLN A 29 -6.33 2.59 -0.03
CA GLN A 29 -7.04 3.86 -0.11
C GLN A 29 -8.51 3.66 -0.48
N LYS A 30 -8.83 2.79 -1.44
CA LYS A 30 -10.22 2.45 -1.79
C LYS A 30 -10.96 1.81 -0.62
N LYS A 31 -10.33 0.87 0.10
CA LYS A 31 -10.89 0.29 1.33
C LYS A 31 -11.16 1.34 2.41
N TYR A 32 -10.27 2.32 2.57
CA TYR A 32 -10.46 3.42 3.51
C TYR A 32 -11.64 4.31 3.11
N ILE A 33 -11.73 4.70 1.82
CA ILE A 33 -12.84 5.50 1.30
C ILE A 33 -14.18 4.75 1.43
N ALA A 34 -14.16 3.43 1.26
CA ALA A 34 -15.32 2.57 1.48
C ALA A 34 -15.69 2.38 2.97
N GLY A 35 -14.83 2.83 3.89
CA GLY A 35 -15.02 2.66 5.34
C GLY A 35 -14.72 1.24 5.83
N GLU A 36 -14.07 0.40 5.02
CA GLU A 36 -13.67 -0.97 5.39
C GLU A 36 -12.47 -0.99 6.33
N ILE A 37 -11.62 0.04 6.27
CA ILE A 37 -10.47 0.20 7.17
C ILE A 37 -10.47 1.59 7.82
N ASP A 38 -9.87 1.65 9.00
CA ASP A 38 -9.76 2.89 9.77
C ASP A 38 -8.62 3.79 9.25
N ILE A 39 -8.73 5.10 9.47
CA ILE A 39 -7.69 6.06 9.08
C ILE A 39 -6.34 5.74 9.72
N ARG A 40 -6.33 5.20 10.94
CA ARG A 40 -5.09 4.78 11.61
C ARG A 40 -4.39 3.67 10.86
N PHE A 41 -5.16 2.68 10.39
CA PHE A 41 -4.64 1.55 9.63
C PHE A 41 -4.11 2.01 8.28
N TYR A 42 -4.87 2.83 7.56
CA TYR A 42 -4.44 3.41 6.29
C TYR A 42 -3.14 4.21 6.45
N ARG A 43 -3.02 5.01 7.51
CA ARG A 43 -1.84 5.85 7.77
C ARG A 43 -0.60 5.01 8.12
N ASP A 44 -0.77 3.90 8.82
CA ASP A 44 0.31 2.95 9.10
C ASP A 44 0.80 2.28 7.81
N VAL A 45 -0.14 1.81 6.97
CA VAL A 45 0.14 1.23 5.65
C VAL A 45 0.86 2.22 4.74
N TYR A 46 0.38 3.47 4.67
CA TYR A 46 1.01 4.54 3.89
C TYR A 46 2.44 4.80 4.33
N ASN A 47 2.65 5.00 5.64
CA ASN A 47 3.97 5.31 6.18
C ASN A 47 4.94 4.13 6.01
N TYR A 48 4.43 2.91 6.13
CA TYR A 48 5.19 1.69 5.94
C TYR A 48 5.59 1.47 4.47
N LEU A 49 4.66 1.66 3.52
CA LEU A 49 4.93 1.64 2.08
C LEU A 49 5.98 2.70 1.72
N HIS A 50 5.82 3.91 2.25
CA HIS A 50 6.77 5.02 2.07
C HIS A 50 8.17 4.68 2.61
N GLN A 51 8.27 4.07 3.80
CA GLN A 51 9.56 3.65 4.38
C GLN A 51 10.24 2.48 3.65
N GLN A 52 9.48 1.60 3.00
CA GLN A 52 10.03 0.47 2.23
C GLN A 52 10.64 0.88 0.88
N GLY A 53 10.69 2.18 0.58
CA GLY A 53 11.16 2.67 -0.70
C GLY A 53 10.07 2.66 -1.76
N ALA A 54 8.79 2.86 -1.38
CA ALA A 54 7.82 3.43 -2.30
C ALA A 54 8.32 4.83 -2.66
N THR A 55 9.20 4.88 -3.65
CA THR A 55 9.62 6.12 -4.25
C THR A 55 8.38 6.63 -4.97
N SER A 56 7.62 7.50 -4.29
CA SER A 56 6.94 8.58 -4.99
C SER A 56 7.93 9.02 -6.07
N ALA A 57 7.54 9.10 -7.34
CA ALA A 57 8.42 9.42 -8.46
C ALA A 57 9.22 10.75 -8.32
N HIS A 58 9.11 11.42 -7.17
CA HIS A 58 9.76 12.64 -6.73
C HIS A 58 11.04 12.47 -5.90
N GLU A 59 11.43 11.29 -5.40
CA GLU A 59 12.65 11.15 -4.58
C GLU A 59 13.87 10.58 -5.33
N TYR A 60 13.93 10.76 -6.65
CA TYR A 60 15.21 10.74 -7.36
C TYR A 60 15.84 12.13 -7.29
N SER A 61 16.46 12.48 -6.17
CA SER A 61 17.35 13.65 -6.12
C SER A 61 18.53 13.43 -5.18
N TYR A 62 19.63 13.08 -5.87
CA TYR A 62 21.05 13.32 -5.59
C TYR A 62 21.79 12.41 -4.60
#